data_AF-A0A8C7ZGC2-F1
#
_entry.id   AF-A0A8C7ZGC2-F1
#
_cell.length_a   1.000
_cell.length_b   1.000
_cell.length_c   1.000
_cell.angle_alpha   90.00
_cell.angle_beta   90.00
_cell.angle_gamma   90.00
#
_symmetry.space_group_name_H-M   'P 1'
#
loop_
_entity.id
_entity.type
_entity.pdbx_description
1 polymer ?
#
loop_
_entity_poly.entity_id
_entity_poly.type
_entity_poly.pdbx_seq_one_letter_code
_entity_poly.pdbx_strand_id
1 'polypeptide(L)'
;MTLEVLLMFSAASLAGDFCLCVDNFSFNDFPAGIGAFLKNAWNKEPVILVSCGIGLIGVILPFVSPLTKDTAMINAAMPYNYPVPVRDDGNMPDVPAHPCEPKGRNLD
;
A
#
# COMPACT_ATOMS: atom_id res chain seq x y z
N MET A 1 -6.52 7.02 -3.22
CA MET A 1 -5.91 6.63 -1.93
C MET A 1 -4.39 6.83 -1.90
N THR A 2 -3.64 6.45 -2.94
CA THR A 2 -2.18 6.70 -3.03
C THR A 2 -1.78 8.16 -3.31
N LEU A 3 -2.59 8.91 -4.06
CA LEU A 3 -2.30 10.33 -4.35
C LEU A 3 -2.57 11.30 -3.18
N GLU A 4 -3.56 11.02 -2.32
CA GLU A 4 -3.88 11.91 -1.20
C GLU A 4 -2.85 11.82 -0.07
N VAL A 5 -2.29 10.62 0.17
CA VAL A 5 -1.19 10.43 1.12
C VAL A 5 0.07 11.15 0.63
N LEU A 6 0.37 11.09 -0.67
CA LEU A 6 1.52 11.80 -1.25
C LEU A 6 1.33 13.33 -1.21
N LEU A 7 0.11 13.83 -1.42
CA LEU A 7 -0.23 15.24 -1.27
C LEU A 7 -0.15 15.73 0.19
N MET A 8 -0.52 14.91 1.18
CA MET A 8 -0.29 15.23 2.59
C MET A 8 1.20 15.33 2.93
N PHE A 9 2.04 14.43 2.39
CA PHE A 9 3.50 14.52 2.55
C PHE A 9 4.11 15.72 1.81
N SER A 10 3.58 16.10 0.64
CA SER A 10 4.03 17.29 -0.09
C SER A 10 3.56 18.59 0.57
N ALA A 11 2.37 18.63 1.18
CA ALA A 11 1.87 19.79 1.93
C ALA A 11 2.66 19.98 3.24
N ALA A 12 3.08 18.90 3.88
CA ALA A 12 3.98 18.94 5.05
C ALA A 12 5.41 19.43 4.69
N SER A 13 5.81 19.41 3.42
CA SER A 13 7.10 19.91 2.96
C SER A 13 7.10 21.40 2.60
N LEU A 14 5.93 22.02 2.33
CA LEU A 14 5.82 23.45 1.97
C LEU A 14 5.46 24.36 3.15
N ALA A 15 4.86 23.83 4.22
CA ALA A 15 4.80 24.54 5.49
C ALA A 15 6.15 24.34 6.20
N GLY A 16 7.02 25.35 6.12
CA GLY A 16 8.36 25.39 6.73
C GLY A 16 8.39 25.34 8.26
N ASP A 17 7.46 24.62 8.89
CA ASP A 17 7.39 24.34 10.32
C ASP A 17 8.10 23.01 10.68
N PHE A 18 8.90 22.46 9.76
CA PHE A 18 9.88 21.40 10.04
C PHE A 18 11.16 21.94 10.71
N CYS A 19 11.08 23.13 11.33
CA CYS A 19 12.08 23.66 12.25
C CYS A 19 11.57 23.31 13.64
N LEU A 20 11.93 22.16 14.24
CA LEU A 20 12.85 22.18 15.40
C LEU A 20 13.35 20.79 15.88
N CYS A 21 13.29 19.69 15.10
CA CYS A 21 13.69 18.36 15.63
C CYS A 21 14.41 17.39 14.68
N VAL A 22 14.90 17.82 13.51
CA VAL A 22 15.81 17.00 12.67
C VAL A 22 17.14 17.73 12.46
N ASP A 23 17.70 18.25 13.54
CA ASP A 23 19.15 18.46 13.57
C ASP A 23 19.82 17.08 13.65
N ASN A 24 20.28 16.60 12.49
CA ASN A 24 21.23 15.50 12.31
C ASN A 24 20.75 14.07 12.62
N PHE A 25 19.99 13.46 11.70
CA PHE A 25 20.11 12.01 11.48
C PHE A 25 21.39 11.74 10.67
N SER A 26 22.54 11.73 11.34
CA SER A 26 23.79 11.27 10.75
C SER A 26 23.72 9.75 10.58
N PHE A 27 23.64 9.28 9.34
CA PHE A 27 23.51 7.87 8.92
C PHE A 27 24.71 6.96 9.34
N ASN A 28 25.69 7.47 10.09
CA ASN A 28 27.00 6.82 10.27
C ASN A 28 27.19 6.02 11.58
N ASP A 29 26.20 5.95 12.49
CA ASP A 29 26.34 5.25 13.80
C ASP A 29 25.24 4.21 14.10
N PHE A 30 25.06 3.24 13.20
CA PHE A 30 24.23 2.05 13.45
C PHE A 30 25.05 1.03 14.29
N PRO A 31 24.59 0.52 15.48
CA PRO A 31 23.26 0.53 16.09
C PRO A 31 23.12 1.26 17.45
N ALA A 32 24.19 1.85 18.00
CA ALA A 32 24.17 2.39 19.37
C ALA A 32 23.44 3.75 19.50
N GLY A 33 23.43 4.56 18.43
CA GLY A 33 22.79 5.89 18.44
C GLY A 33 21.26 5.86 18.36
N ILE A 34 20.70 4.83 17.69
CA ILE A 34 19.25 4.72 17.44
C ILE A 34 18.47 4.56 18.75
N GLY A 35 18.96 3.74 19.69
CA GLY A 35 18.24 3.47 20.94
C GLY A 35 18.15 4.66 21.90
N ALA A 36 19.20 5.49 21.97
CA ALA A 36 19.21 6.71 22.77
C ALA A 36 18.38 7.84 22.13
N PHE A 37 18.45 7.96 20.79
CA PHE A 37 17.63 8.90 20.03
C PHE A 37 16.14 8.58 20.15
N LEU A 38 15.75 7.30 20.07
CA LEU A 38 14.34 6.89 20.17
C LEU A 38 13.73 7.23 21.54
N LYS A 39 14.46 7.01 22.64
CA LYS A 39 14.00 7.40 24.00
C LYS A 39 13.90 8.90 24.18
N ASN A 40 14.82 9.67 23.60
CA ASN A 40 14.80 11.13 23.67
C ASN A 40 13.68 11.74 22.79
N ALA A 41 13.50 11.22 21.59
CA ALA A 41 12.48 11.68 20.64
C ALA A 41 11.05 11.33 21.09
N TRP A 42 10.85 10.22 21.82
CA TRP A 42 9.55 9.89 22.41
C TRP A 42 9.15 10.80 23.58
N ASN A 43 10.14 11.34 24.33
CA ASN A 43 9.89 12.26 25.44
C ASN A 43 9.68 13.71 25.00
N LYS A 44 10.25 14.12 23.86
CA LYS A 44 10.12 15.50 23.35
C LYS A 44 8.97 15.63 22.35
N GLU A 45 8.96 14.80 21.30
CA GLU A 45 8.07 14.95 20.16
C GLU A 45 7.52 13.58 19.69
N PRO A 46 6.65 12.94 20.48
CA PRO A 46 6.13 11.61 20.17
C PRO A 46 5.31 11.59 18.88
N VAL A 47 4.67 12.70 18.53
CA VAL A 47 3.81 12.83 17.34
C VAL A 47 4.62 12.68 16.05
N ILE A 48 5.82 13.25 15.99
CA ILE A 48 6.68 13.22 14.80
C ILE A 48 7.33 11.84 14.63
N LEU A 49 7.72 11.19 15.73
CA LEU A 49 8.28 9.84 15.71
C LEU A 49 7.22 8.84 15.21
N VAL A 50 6.00 8.90 15.75
CA VAL A 50 4.90 8.02 15.35
C VAL A 50 4.48 8.27 13.90
N SER A 51 4.42 9.52 13.45
CA SER A 51 4.06 9.84 12.05
C SER A 51 5.09 9.31 11.06
N CYS A 52 6.38 9.46 11.36
CA CYS A 52 7.46 8.91 10.54
C CYS A 52 7.41 7.37 10.52
N GLY A 53 7.20 6.74 11.68
CA GLY A 53 7.08 5.29 11.81
C GLY A 53 5.91 4.71 11.00
N ILE A 54 4.71 5.29 11.14
CA ILE A 54 3.53 4.86 10.38
C ILE A 54 3.71 5.11 8.88
N GLY A 55 4.34 6.23 8.50
CA GLY A 55 4.65 6.52 7.10
C GLY A 55 5.55 5.46 6.46
N LEU A 56 6.64 5.08 7.13
CA LEU A 56 7.54 4.03 6.64
C LEU A 56 6.87 2.65 6.61
N ILE A 57 6.14 2.30 7.67
CA ILE A 57 5.39 1.04 7.75
C ILE A 57 4.34 0.98 6.63
N GLY A 58 3.62 2.06 6.36
CA GLY A 58 2.62 2.13 5.31
C GLY A 58 3.17 1.95 3.90
N VAL A 59 4.44 2.30 3.66
CA VAL A 59 5.11 2.07 2.36
C VAL A 59 5.62 0.64 2.25
N ILE A 60 6.10 0.04 3.34
CA ILE A 60 6.71 -1.30 3.32
C ILE A 60 5.64 -2.42 3.37
N LEU A 61 4.58 -2.24 4.16
CA LEU A 61 3.53 -3.25 4.35
C LEU A 61 2.89 -3.75 3.05
N PRO A 62 2.59 -2.91 2.04
CA PRO A 62 2.00 -3.38 0.78
C PRO A 62 2.89 -4.35 0.01
N PHE A 63 4.22 -4.24 0.13
CA PHE A 63 5.18 -5.11 -0.56
C PHE A 63 5.44 -6.42 0.18
N VAL A 64 5.36 -6.42 1.51
CA VAL A 64 5.62 -7.60 2.33
C VAL A 64 4.34 -8.42 2.57
N SER A 65 3.17 -7.79 2.51
CA SER A 65 1.90 -8.47 2.78
C SER A 65 1.53 -9.42 1.63
N PRO A 66 1.31 -10.73 1.90
CA PRO A 66 0.76 -11.64 0.90
C PRO A 66 -0.70 -11.31 0.54
N LEU A 67 -1.38 -10.53 1.39
CA LEU A 67 -2.80 -10.18 1.23
C LEU A 67 -3.06 -9.15 0.13
N THR A 68 -2.04 -8.38 -0.28
CA THR A 68 -2.18 -7.39 -1.35
C THR A 68 -2.48 -8.02 -2.71
N LYS A 69 -2.13 -9.30 -2.89
CA LYS A 69 -2.49 -10.07 -4.09
C LYS A 69 -3.99 -10.35 -4.13
N ASP A 70 -4.57 -10.80 -3.03
CA ASP A 70 -5.99 -11.17 -2.95
C ASP A 70 -6.89 -9.93 -3.09
N THR A 71 -6.50 -8.80 -2.51
CA THR A 71 -7.24 -7.54 -2.68
C THR A 71 -7.27 -7.09 -4.14
N ALA A 72 -6.17 -7.27 -4.88
CA ALA A 72 -6.14 -6.99 -6.32
C ALA A 72 -7.03 -7.97 -7.11
N MET A 73 -7.06 -9.25 -6.75
CA MET A 73 -7.91 -10.25 -7.41
C MET A 73 -9.41 -9.97 -7.18
N ILE A 74 -9.81 -9.55 -5.99
CA ILE A 74 -11.20 -9.16 -5.68
C ILE A 74 -11.65 -8.00 -6.58
N ASN A 75 -10.83 -6.96 -6.70
CA ASN A 75 -11.14 -5.81 -7.55
C ASN A 75 -11.27 -6.19 -9.04
N ALA A 76 -10.48 -7.16 -9.50
CA ALA A 76 -10.53 -7.66 -10.88
C ALA A 76 -11.68 -8.66 -11.12
N ALA A 77 -12.23 -9.26 -10.06
CA ALA A 77 -13.35 -10.19 -10.11
C ALA A 77 -14.71 -9.49 -10.10
N MET A 78 -14.81 -8.25 -9.62
CA MET A 78 -16.06 -7.51 -9.58
C MET A 78 -16.56 -7.10 -10.98
N PRO A 79 -17.72 -7.62 -11.44
CA PRO A 79 -18.25 -7.28 -12.75
C PRO A 79 -19.04 -5.97 -12.70
N TYR A 80 -18.38 -4.84 -12.97
CA TYR A 80 -19.07 -3.54 -13.06
C TYR A 80 -19.82 -3.35 -14.40
N ASN A 81 -19.32 -3.95 -15.48
CA ASN A 81 -19.96 -3.93 -16.78
C ASN A 81 -20.62 -5.28 -17.04
N TYR A 82 -21.78 -5.29 -17.72
CA TYR A 82 -22.44 -6.54 -18.08
C TYR A 82 -21.55 -7.34 -19.03
N PRO A 83 -21.16 -8.59 -18.67
CA PRO A 83 -20.28 -9.38 -19.51
C PRO A 83 -21.04 -9.84 -20.75
N VAL A 84 -20.69 -9.26 -21.90
CA VAL A 84 -21.30 -9.59 -23.19
C VAL A 84 -20.80 -10.96 -23.65
N PRO A 85 -21.69 -11.92 -23.94
CA PRO A 85 -21.28 -13.22 -24.45
C PRO A 85 -20.58 -13.09 -25.81
N VAL A 86 -19.48 -13.82 -25.98
CA VAL A 86 -18.79 -13.93 -27.26
C VAL A 86 -19.61 -14.82 -28.19
N ARG A 87 -19.60 -14.51 -29.49
CA ARG A 87 -20.24 -15.36 -30.50
C ARG A 87 -19.44 -16.67 -30.64
N ASP A 88 -20.12 -17.80 -30.65
CA ASP A 88 -19.47 -19.11 -30.75
C ASP A 88 -19.04 -19.42 -32.19
N ASP A 89 -17.74 -19.55 -32.42
CA ASP A 89 -17.13 -19.97 -33.69
C ASP A 89 -16.86 -21.49 -33.74
N GLY A 90 -17.25 -22.24 -32.71
CA GLY A 90 -17.11 -23.71 -32.62
C GLY A 90 -15.73 -24.21 -32.15
N ASN A 91 -14.76 -23.32 -31.94
CA ASN A 91 -13.41 -23.65 -31.46
C ASN A 91 -12.95 -22.68 -30.33
N MET A 92 -13.75 -22.59 -29.25
CA MET A 92 -13.39 -21.82 -28.04
C MET A 92 -13.37 -22.69 -26.76
N PRO A 93 -12.31 -23.51 -26.56
CA PRO A 93 -12.21 -24.44 -25.45
C PRO A 93 -12.00 -23.75 -24.08
N ASP A 94 -11.87 -22.44 -24.03
CA ASP A 94 -11.66 -21.60 -22.83
C ASP A 94 -12.92 -20.83 -22.38
N VAL A 95 -13.85 -20.51 -23.30
CA VAL A 95 -15.10 -19.79 -22.99
C VAL A 95 -16.19 -20.78 -22.53
N PRO A 96 -16.81 -20.58 -21.34
CA PRO A 96 -17.93 -21.40 -20.91
C PRO A 96 -19.22 -21.10 -21.69
N ALA A 97 -20.00 -22.14 -21.97
CA ALA A 97 -21.31 -21.99 -22.62
C ALA A 97 -22.42 -21.64 -21.61
N HIS A 98 -22.22 -21.96 -20.33
CA HIS A 98 -23.18 -21.70 -19.26
C HIS A 98 -22.47 -21.33 -17.95
N PRO A 99 -23.06 -20.48 -17.08
CA PRO A 99 -22.42 -20.03 -15.84
C PRO A 99 -22.05 -21.15 -14.84
N CYS A 100 -22.73 -22.30 -14.91
CA CYS A 100 -22.48 -23.43 -14.00
C CYS A 100 -21.47 -24.44 -14.55
N GLU A 101 -20.87 -24.17 -15.70
CA GLU A 101 -19.79 -25.04 -16.20
C GLU A 101 -18.53 -24.86 -15.35
N PRO A 102 -17.73 -25.92 -15.14
CA PRO A 102 -16.46 -25.82 -14.39
C PRO A 102 -15.38 -25.03 -15.15
N LYS A 103 -15.70 -24.52 -16.35
CA LYS A 103 -14.80 -23.85 -17.26
C LYS A 103 -14.89 -22.34 -17.04
N GLY A 104 -13.75 -21.67 -16.97
CA GLY A 104 -13.68 -20.23 -16.71
C GLY A 104 -13.07 -19.91 -15.35
N ARG A 105 -13.17 -18.64 -14.94
CA ARG A 105 -12.51 -18.14 -13.74
C ARG A 105 -13.44 -18.28 -12.54
N ASN A 106 -13.16 -19.27 -11.69
CA ASN A 106 -13.90 -19.49 -10.45
C ASN A 106 -13.35 -18.60 -9.32
N LEU A 107 -14.12 -18.44 -8.25
CA LEU A 107 -13.78 -17.59 -7.09
C LEU A 107 -13.44 -18.43 -5.85
N ASP A 108 -12.90 -19.63 -6.06
CA ASP A 108 -12.44 -20.55 -5.02
C ASP A 108 -11.05 -20.17 -4.47
#